data_AF-A0A259RQY9-F1
#
_entry.id   AF-A0A259RQY9-F1
#
_cell.length_a   1.000
_cell.length_b   1.000
_cell.length_c   1.000
_cell.angle_alpha   90.00
_cell.angle_beta   90.00
_cell.angle_gamma   90.00
#
_symmetry.space_group_name_H-M   'P 1'
#
loop_
_entity.id
_entity.type
_entity.pdbx_description
1 polymer ?
#
loop_
_entity_poly.entity_id
_entity_poly.type
_entity_poly.pdbx_seq_one_letter_code
_entity_poly.pdbx_strand_id
1 'polypeptide(L)'
;MQQTQLTTGRALRAIPILALLTFSLVGCTSVYVPSFIKIYQPDIAQGNIIEPEQVAKIQIGMSAAEVNQILGTPALRDIFHRNQRETYVFYDKRGKRKAFQHVLVILYDADGRVAKIEQSGDPLSQAPAQDIPEALRNPKQPDDKALAVPDTGSDSSAAPSPYSLTAPATSNPALGGGAPLEPTAPALSQ
;
A
#
# COMPACT_ATOMS: atom_id res chain seq x y z
N MET A 1 -20.69 -47.08 64.39
CA MET A 1 -19.70 -46.70 63.35
C MET A 1 -20.03 -47.47 62.08
N GLN A 2 -20.71 -46.85 61.11
CA GLN A 2 -21.23 -47.54 59.93
C GLN A 2 -20.82 -46.79 58.65
N GLN A 3 -19.87 -47.40 57.95
CA GLN A 3 -19.67 -47.43 56.49
C GLN A 3 -19.73 -46.11 55.70
N THR A 4 -18.57 -45.51 55.48
CA THR A 4 -18.29 -44.50 54.44
C THR A 4 -17.66 -45.19 53.22
N GLN A 5 -18.39 -46.04 52.50
CA GLN A 5 -17.82 -46.87 51.40
C GLN A 5 -18.62 -46.83 50.08
N LEU A 6 -19.32 -45.73 49.76
CA LEU A 6 -20.09 -45.65 48.50
C LEU A 6 -19.62 -44.60 47.47
N THR A 7 -18.53 -43.87 47.70
CA THR A 7 -18.12 -42.78 46.79
C THR A 7 -16.98 -43.15 45.83
N THR A 8 -16.18 -44.17 46.16
CA THR A 8 -14.92 -44.50 45.45
C THR A 8 -15.14 -44.98 44.01
N GLY A 9 -16.20 -45.76 43.75
CA GLY A 9 -16.50 -46.30 42.40
C GLY A 9 -17.06 -45.27 41.41
N ARG A 10 -17.81 -44.26 41.89
CA ARG A 10 -18.30 -43.14 41.05
C ARG A 10 -17.17 -42.15 40.75
N ALA A 11 -16.28 -41.91 41.72
CA ALA A 11 -15.10 -41.07 41.52
C ALA A 11 -14.16 -41.66 40.44
N LEU A 12 -13.91 -42.97 40.45
CA LEU A 12 -12.99 -43.61 39.50
C LEU A 12 -13.46 -43.54 38.03
N ARG A 13 -14.78 -43.53 37.79
CA ARG A 13 -15.38 -43.36 36.45
C ARG A 13 -15.53 -41.90 36.02
N ALA A 14 -15.53 -40.97 36.97
CA ALA A 14 -15.64 -39.52 36.69
C ALA A 14 -14.30 -38.89 36.28
N ILE A 15 -13.17 -39.47 36.69
CA ILE A 15 -11.81 -39.00 36.33
C ILE A 15 -11.58 -38.90 34.81
N PRO A 16 -11.87 -39.93 33.98
CA PRO A 16 -11.66 -39.82 32.53
C PRO A 16 -12.61 -38.79 31.89
N ILE A 17 -13.84 -38.65 32.38
CA ILE A 17 -14.83 -37.69 31.87
C ILE A 17 -14.39 -36.26 32.20
N LEU A 18 -13.86 -36.02 33.40
CA LEU A 18 -13.34 -34.73 33.81
C LEU A 18 -12.03 -34.37 33.08
N ALA A 19 -11.17 -35.35 32.81
CA ALA A 19 -9.97 -35.16 31.99
C ALA A 19 -10.32 -34.82 30.53
N LEU A 20 -11.33 -35.47 29.95
CA LEU A 20 -11.79 -35.19 28.59
C LEU A 20 -12.47 -33.81 28.50
N LEU A 21 -13.24 -33.42 29.52
CA LEU A 21 -13.88 -32.11 29.61
C LEU A 21 -12.84 -30.99 29.76
N THR A 22 -11.83 -31.17 30.60
CA THR A 22 -10.74 -30.19 30.78
C THR A 22 -9.89 -30.06 29.51
N PHE A 23 -9.61 -31.16 28.81
CA PHE A 23 -8.92 -31.13 27.50
C PHE A 23 -9.75 -30.41 26.43
N SER A 24 -11.07 -30.63 26.41
CA SER A 24 -11.98 -29.94 25.48
C SER A 24 -12.07 -28.43 25.75
N LEU A 25 -11.87 -27.98 26.99
CA LEU A 25 -11.85 -26.54 27.34
C LEU A 25 -10.54 -25.85 26.92
N VAL A 26 -9.41 -26.57 26.87
CA VAL A 26 -8.11 -26.03 26.42
C VAL A 26 -8.10 -25.73 24.91
N GLY A 27 -8.93 -26.42 24.12
CA GLY A 27 -9.04 -26.17 22.67
C GLY A 27 -9.81 -24.90 22.27
N CYS A 28 -10.55 -24.27 23.19
CA CYS A 28 -11.41 -23.11 22.89
C CYS A 28 -10.73 -21.75 23.16
N THR A 29 -9.53 -21.74 23.73
CA THR A 29 -8.77 -20.51 24.00
C THR A 29 -7.81 -20.26 22.84
N SER A 30 -8.10 -19.21 22.07
CA SER A 30 -7.28 -18.52 21.05
C SER A 30 -6.07 -19.25 20.49
N VAL A 31 -5.94 -19.26 19.15
CA VAL A 31 -4.75 -19.66 18.39
C VAL A 31 -3.47 -19.12 19.03
N TYR A 32 -2.91 -19.87 19.99
CA TYR A 32 -1.69 -19.54 20.68
C TYR A 32 -0.59 -20.02 19.75
N VAL A 33 -0.10 -19.10 18.92
CA VAL A 33 1.10 -19.36 18.13
C VAL A 33 2.27 -19.23 19.09
N PRO A 34 2.92 -20.33 19.48
CA PRO A 34 4.02 -20.25 20.43
C PRO A 34 5.15 -19.40 19.84
N SER A 35 5.85 -18.62 20.68
CA SER A 35 6.82 -17.61 20.25
C SER A 35 7.99 -18.14 19.42
N PHE A 36 8.22 -19.46 19.40
CA PHE A 36 9.22 -20.10 18.54
C PHE A 36 8.78 -20.22 17.07
N ILE A 37 7.48 -20.16 16.77
CA ILE A 37 6.95 -20.15 15.40
C ILE A 37 7.01 -18.70 14.89
N LYS A 38 8.01 -18.42 14.06
CA LYS A 38 8.12 -17.13 13.38
C LYS A 38 7.15 -17.08 12.20
N ILE A 39 5.95 -16.55 12.42
CA ILE A 39 5.03 -16.20 11.34
C ILE A 39 5.74 -15.22 10.39
N TYR A 40 5.67 -15.51 9.09
CA TYR A 40 6.18 -14.62 8.05
C TYR A 40 5.41 -13.30 8.06
N GLN A 41 6.14 -12.19 8.05
CA GLN A 41 5.59 -10.86 7.84
C GLN A 41 6.20 -10.33 6.55
N PRO A 42 5.40 -10.02 5.53
CA PRO A 42 5.92 -9.46 4.30
C PRO A 42 6.50 -8.07 4.54
N ASP A 43 7.44 -7.69 3.69
CA ASP A 43 7.95 -6.34 3.63
C ASP A 43 6.92 -5.45 2.92
N ILE A 44 6.61 -4.32 3.54
CA ILE A 44 5.59 -3.37 3.07
C ILE A 44 6.27 -2.01 2.94
N ALA A 45 6.47 -1.56 1.69
CA ALA A 45 6.86 -0.20 1.36
C ALA A 45 5.67 0.51 0.70
N GLN A 46 5.30 1.69 1.21
CA GLN A 46 4.11 2.42 0.81
C GLN A 46 4.37 3.93 0.74
N GLY A 47 3.68 4.56 -0.21
CA GLY A 47 3.66 6.00 -0.37
C GLY A 47 4.72 6.53 -1.33
N ASN A 48 5.12 7.78 -1.13
CA ASN A 48 6.09 8.47 -1.99
C ASN A 48 7.51 8.18 -1.51
N ILE A 49 8.39 7.80 -2.43
CA ILE A 49 9.82 7.68 -2.13
C ILE A 49 10.39 9.09 -2.06
N ILE A 50 10.95 9.45 -0.90
CA ILE A 50 11.48 10.78 -0.64
C ILE A 50 12.98 10.63 -0.36
N GLU A 51 13.80 11.12 -1.28
CA GLU A 51 15.25 11.19 -1.08
C GLU A 51 15.65 12.55 -0.49
N PRO A 52 16.67 12.59 0.38
CA PRO A 52 17.17 13.85 0.92
C PRO A 52 17.67 14.81 -0.17
N GLU A 53 18.22 14.27 -1.27
CA GLU A 53 18.65 15.05 -2.44
C GLU A 53 17.48 15.76 -3.14
N GLN A 54 16.30 15.12 -3.18
CA GLN A 54 15.11 15.71 -3.80
C GLN A 54 14.56 16.84 -2.93
N VAL A 55 14.47 16.63 -1.62
CA VAL A 55 13.95 17.65 -0.69
C VAL A 55 14.85 18.88 -0.66
N ALA A 56 16.17 18.69 -0.75
CA ALA A 56 17.13 19.79 -0.82
C ALA A 56 17.00 20.67 -2.08
N LYS A 57 16.42 20.14 -3.17
CA LYS A 57 16.19 20.90 -4.42
C LYS A 57 14.96 21.81 -4.31
N ILE A 58 14.02 21.51 -3.42
CA ILE A 58 12.78 22.26 -3.26
C ILE A 58 13.10 23.58 -2.56
N GLN A 59 12.67 24.68 -3.18
CA GLN A 59 12.89 26.02 -2.67
C GLN A 59 11.55 26.72 -2.44
N ILE A 60 11.55 27.66 -1.50
CA ILE A 60 10.40 28.55 -1.26
C ILE A 60 10.15 29.37 -2.54
N GLY A 61 8.90 29.48 -2.94
CA GLY A 61 8.47 30.18 -4.16
C GLY A 61 8.28 29.29 -5.40
N MET A 62 8.68 28.02 -5.35
CA MET A 62 8.43 27.05 -6.44
C MET A 62 6.93 26.83 -6.65
N SER A 63 6.53 26.51 -7.88
CA SER A 63 5.13 26.14 -8.17
C SER A 63 4.84 24.69 -7.78
N ALA A 64 3.58 24.34 -7.52
CA ALA A 64 3.20 22.95 -7.25
C ALA A 64 3.59 21.99 -8.39
N ALA A 65 3.54 22.44 -9.65
CA ALA A 65 3.94 21.61 -10.80
C ALA A 65 5.44 21.27 -10.77
N GLU A 66 6.28 22.23 -10.38
CA GLU A 66 7.73 22.05 -10.25
C GLU A 66 8.09 21.12 -9.09
N VAL A 67 7.41 21.27 -7.95
CA VAL A 67 7.53 20.35 -6.82
C VAL A 67 7.16 18.92 -7.23
N ASN A 68 6.04 18.76 -7.94
CA ASN A 68 5.57 17.46 -8.44
C ASN A 68 6.54 16.84 -9.48
N GLN A 69 7.34 17.66 -10.17
CA GLN A 69 8.37 17.16 -11.07
C GLN A 69 9.59 16.60 -10.30
N ILE A 70 9.89 17.15 -9.13
CA ILE A 70 11.01 16.72 -8.28
C ILE A 70 10.62 15.50 -7.43
N LEU A 71 9.46 15.54 -6.77
CA LEU A 71 8.99 14.51 -5.83
C LEU A 71 8.02 13.50 -6.44
N GLY A 72 7.55 13.74 -7.66
CA GLY A 72 6.43 13.00 -8.24
C GLY A 72 5.08 13.49 -7.70
N THR A 73 4.01 12.80 -8.09
CA THR A 73 2.65 13.11 -7.61
C THR A 73 2.44 12.59 -6.18
N PRO A 74 1.86 13.39 -5.26
CA PRO A 74 1.58 12.92 -3.91
C PRO A 74 0.60 11.75 -3.94
N ALA A 75 0.90 10.70 -3.18
CA ALA A 75 0.05 9.51 -3.07
C ALA A 75 -1.29 9.84 -2.39
N LEU A 76 -1.34 10.91 -1.59
CA LEU A 76 -2.52 11.38 -0.89
C LEU A 76 -2.89 12.79 -1.38
N ARG A 77 -4.05 12.91 -2.04
CA ARG A 77 -4.64 14.19 -2.40
C ARG A 77 -5.72 14.57 -1.40
N ASP A 78 -5.43 15.57 -0.58
CA ASP A 78 -6.44 16.16 0.31
C ASP A 78 -7.50 16.90 -0.52
N ILE A 79 -8.77 16.70 -0.18
CA ILE A 79 -9.92 17.39 -0.79
C ILE A 79 -10.23 18.72 -0.10
N PHE A 80 -9.80 18.89 1.15
CA PHE A 80 -10.12 20.05 1.97
C PHE A 80 -9.14 21.21 1.76
N HIS A 81 -7.88 20.90 1.46
CA HIS A 81 -6.79 21.88 1.26
C HIS A 81 -6.26 21.86 -0.17
N ARG A 82 -7.16 21.73 -1.15
CA ARG A 82 -6.82 21.72 -2.58
C ARG A 82 -5.89 22.88 -2.92
N ASN A 83 -4.72 22.56 -3.46
CA ASN A 83 -3.69 23.51 -3.90
C ASN A 83 -3.09 24.38 -2.78
N GLN A 84 -3.43 24.14 -1.51
CA GLN A 84 -2.85 24.84 -0.35
C GLN A 84 -1.88 23.95 0.42
N ARG A 85 -2.11 22.62 0.39
CA ARG A 85 -1.28 21.66 1.10
C ARG A 85 -1.14 20.37 0.31
N GLU A 86 0.10 19.94 0.10
CA GLU A 86 0.42 18.61 -0.40
C GLU A 86 1.16 17.83 0.68
N THR A 87 0.81 16.55 0.83
CA THR A 87 1.42 15.67 1.83
C THR A 87 1.99 14.44 1.16
N TYR A 88 3.29 14.26 1.34
CA TYR A 88 4.06 13.11 0.87
C TYR A 88 4.39 12.25 2.10
N VAL A 89 3.91 11.01 2.09
CA VAL A 89 4.14 10.06 3.18
C VAL A 89 4.97 8.92 2.64
N PHE A 90 6.04 8.57 3.33
CA PHE A 90 6.82 7.37 3.09
C PHE A 90 6.72 6.45 4.30
N TYR A 91 6.33 5.20 4.08
CA TYR A 91 6.23 4.18 5.11
C TYR A 91 6.91 2.89 4.64
N ASP A 92 7.86 2.38 5.42
CA ASP A 92 8.56 1.13 5.14
C ASP A 92 8.58 0.26 6.40
N LYS A 93 8.02 -0.95 6.31
CA LYS A 93 8.05 -1.95 7.37
C LYS A 93 8.54 -3.27 6.79
N ARG A 94 9.74 -3.68 7.19
CA ARG A 94 10.34 -4.95 6.76
C ARG A 94 10.27 -6.03 7.83
N GLY A 95 9.39 -7.00 7.61
CA GLY A 95 9.08 -8.06 8.56
C GLY A 95 8.83 -7.55 9.98
N LYS A 96 9.63 -8.05 10.93
CA LYS A 96 9.54 -7.72 12.37
C LYS A 96 10.38 -6.50 12.78
N ARG A 97 11.02 -5.79 11.84
CA ARG A 97 11.81 -4.59 12.15
C ARG A 97 10.90 -3.42 12.53
N LYS A 98 11.47 -2.41 13.20
CA LYS A 98 10.79 -1.13 13.44
C LYS A 98 10.39 -0.54 12.09
N ALA A 99 9.15 -0.10 11.97
CA ALA A 99 8.72 0.63 10.79
C ALA A 99 9.45 1.99 10.71
N PHE A 100 9.86 2.35 9.51
CA PHE A 100 10.31 3.68 9.16
C PHE A 100 9.13 4.47 8.62
N GLN A 101 8.93 5.68 9.11
CA GLN A 101 7.89 6.58 8.61
C GLN A 101 8.41 8.00 8.50
N HIS A 102 8.31 8.60 7.32
CA HIS A 102 8.61 10.00 7.10
C HIS A 102 7.42 10.71 6.44
N VAL A 103 7.12 11.92 6.92
CA VAL A 103 6.04 12.75 6.39
C VAL A 103 6.62 14.11 6.01
N LEU A 104 6.48 14.46 4.74
CA LEU A 104 6.83 15.76 4.18
C LEU A 104 5.55 16.49 3.79
N VAL A 105 5.33 17.66 4.36
CA VAL A 105 4.18 18.53 4.06
C VAL A 105 4.69 19.79 3.38
N ILE A 106 4.12 20.10 2.23
CA ILE A 106 4.41 21.32 1.48
C ILE A 106 3.17 22.19 1.53
N LEU A 107 3.35 23.40 2.08
CA LEU A 107 2.32 24.40 2.23
C LEU A 107 2.51 25.46 1.15
N TYR A 108 1.43 25.81 0.49
CA TYR A 108 1.38 26.78 -0.59
C TYR A 108 0.70 28.08 -0.13
N ASP A 109 1.10 29.20 -0.73
CA ASP A 109 0.46 30.50 -0.55
C ASP A 109 -0.78 30.65 -1.45
N ALA A 110 -1.40 31.85 -1.41
CA ALA A 110 -2.56 32.17 -2.22
C ALA A 110 -2.26 32.18 -3.74
N ASP A 111 -0.99 32.37 -4.12
CA ASP A 111 -0.52 32.38 -5.50
C ASP A 111 -0.12 30.98 -6.00
N GLY A 112 -0.27 29.94 -5.17
CA GLY A 112 0.04 28.55 -5.50
C GLY A 112 1.54 28.24 -5.49
N ARG A 113 2.33 29.00 -4.73
CA ARG A 113 3.78 28.83 -4.58
C ARG A 113 4.14 28.31 -3.20
N VAL A 114 5.25 27.58 -3.10
CA VAL A 114 5.72 26.99 -1.84
C VAL A 114 5.99 28.10 -0.83
N ALA A 115 5.22 28.13 0.25
CA ALA A 115 5.39 29.06 1.37
C ALA A 115 6.22 28.44 2.50
N LYS A 116 6.00 27.15 2.77
CA LYS A 116 6.65 26.45 3.88
C LYS A 116 6.77 24.95 3.59
N ILE A 117 7.84 24.36 4.11
CA ILE A 117 8.11 22.93 4.04
C ILE A 117 8.22 22.41 5.48
N GLU A 118 7.43 21.40 5.82
CA GLU A 118 7.44 20.77 7.13
C GLU A 118 7.81 19.29 6.99
N GLN A 119 8.69 18.81 7.88
CA GLN A 119 9.12 17.42 7.92
C GLN A 119 8.84 16.85 9.30
N SER A 120 8.33 15.62 9.36
CA SER A 120 8.02 14.91 10.59
C SER A 120 8.27 13.41 10.46
N GLY A 121 8.45 12.72 11.60
CA GLY A 121 8.75 11.29 11.66
C GLY A 121 10.24 10.97 11.76
N ASP A 122 10.63 9.81 11.26
CA ASP A 122 12.02 9.37 11.22
C ASP A 122 12.83 10.21 10.21
N PRO A 123 14.12 10.47 10.47
CA PRO A 123 14.93 11.34 9.60
C PRO A 123 15.25 10.66 8.26
N LEU A 124 15.20 11.43 7.15
CA LEU A 124 15.49 10.93 5.80
C LEU A 124 16.91 10.36 5.64
N SER A 125 17.87 10.75 6.48
CA SER A 125 19.21 10.18 6.51
C SER A 125 19.24 8.70 6.92
N GLN A 126 18.16 8.20 7.53
CA GLN A 126 18.00 6.81 7.96
C GLN A 126 17.00 6.05 7.07
N ALA A 127 16.59 6.63 5.93
CA ALA A 127 15.66 5.99 5.02
C ALA A 127 16.22 4.62 4.56
N PRO A 128 15.44 3.53 4.66
CA PRO A 128 15.87 2.22 4.16
C PRO A 128 16.24 2.27 2.68
N ALA A 129 17.26 1.52 2.27
CA ALA A 129 17.60 1.37 0.87
C ALA A 129 16.43 0.71 0.12
N GLN A 130 15.93 1.36 -0.92
CA GLN A 130 14.72 0.92 -1.62
C GLN A 130 15.05 -0.28 -2.51
N ASP A 131 14.32 -1.40 -2.35
CA ASP A 131 14.41 -2.58 -3.22
C ASP A 131 13.57 -2.35 -4.49
N ILE A 132 13.78 -1.21 -5.16
CA ILE A 132 13.10 -0.91 -6.42
C ILE A 132 13.77 -1.79 -7.49
N PRO A 133 13.01 -2.57 -8.27
CA PRO A 133 13.56 -3.20 -9.47
C PRO A 133 14.26 -2.11 -10.29
N GLU A 134 15.50 -2.35 -10.71
CA GLU A 134 16.33 -1.39 -11.46
C GLU A 134 15.55 -0.69 -12.59
N ALA A 135 14.58 -1.40 -13.20
CA ALA A 135 13.69 -0.91 -14.25
C ALA A 135 12.74 0.24 -13.85
N LEU A 136 12.45 0.45 -12.57
CA LEU A 136 11.63 1.57 -12.07
C LEU A 136 12.47 2.64 -11.36
N ARG A 137 13.77 2.37 -11.16
CA ARG A 137 14.71 3.38 -10.69
C ARG A 137 14.97 4.31 -11.86
N ASN A 138 14.54 5.57 -11.76
CA ASN A 138 14.85 6.57 -12.78
C ASN A 138 16.38 6.58 -12.94
N PRO A 139 16.94 6.33 -14.15
CA PRO A 139 18.37 6.29 -14.32
C PRO A 139 18.93 7.63 -13.86
N LYS A 140 19.70 7.59 -12.77
CA LYS A 140 20.56 8.70 -12.39
C LYS A 140 21.46 8.90 -13.59
N GLN A 141 21.25 9.99 -14.33
CA GLN A 141 22.07 10.38 -15.48
C GLN A 141 23.53 10.19 -15.06
N PRO A 142 24.27 9.23 -15.64
CA PRO A 142 25.65 9.05 -15.30
C PRO A 142 26.39 10.28 -15.77
N ASP A 143 27.10 10.86 -14.82
CA ASP A 143 28.14 11.86 -14.95
C ASP A 143 28.94 11.61 -16.24
N ASP A 144 28.94 12.63 -17.06
CA ASP A 144 29.48 12.81 -18.39
C ASP A 144 30.99 12.52 -18.46
N LYS A 145 31.35 11.24 -18.61
CA LYS A 145 32.61 10.81 -19.25
C LYS A 145 32.43 9.51 -20.03
N ALA A 146 31.96 9.63 -21.27
CA ALA A 146 32.49 8.92 -22.44
C ALA A 146 31.60 9.23 -23.65
N LEU A 147 32.01 10.21 -24.46
CA LEU A 147 31.52 10.34 -25.82
C LEU A 147 32.24 9.29 -26.67
N ALA A 148 31.52 8.24 -27.06
CA ALA A 148 31.87 7.43 -28.23
C ALA A 148 30.58 6.83 -28.81
N VAL A 149 30.04 7.53 -29.80
CA VAL A 149 29.01 7.02 -30.72
C VAL A 149 29.69 5.98 -31.62
N PRO A 150 29.06 4.84 -31.87
CA PRO A 150 28.60 4.61 -33.23
C PRO A 150 27.15 4.12 -33.30
N ASP A 151 26.47 4.60 -34.34
CA ASP A 151 25.20 4.15 -34.89
C ASP A 151 25.09 2.62 -34.99
N THR A 152 23.90 2.07 -34.74
CA THR A 152 23.20 1.15 -35.67
C THR A 152 21.77 0.91 -35.18
N GLY A 153 20.82 1.23 -36.05
CA GLY A 153 19.68 0.36 -36.36
C GLY A 153 18.59 0.20 -35.31
N SER A 154 17.45 0.82 -35.58
CA SER A 154 16.14 0.41 -35.11
C SER A 154 15.90 -1.09 -35.29
N ASP A 155 15.54 -1.79 -34.22
CA ASP A 155 14.61 -2.90 -34.30
C ASP A 155 13.84 -3.03 -32.99
N SER A 156 12.58 -2.61 -33.05
CA SER A 156 11.55 -2.88 -32.06
C SER A 156 11.28 -4.37 -32.00
N SER A 157 11.86 -5.06 -31.03
CA SER A 157 11.40 -6.40 -30.62
C SER A 157 10.70 -6.28 -29.27
N ALA A 158 9.38 -6.06 -29.34
CA ALA A 158 8.50 -6.05 -28.20
C ALA A 158 8.37 -7.48 -27.63
N ALA A 159 9.05 -7.75 -26.52
CA ALA A 159 8.74 -8.88 -25.67
C ALA A 159 7.37 -8.62 -24.98
N PRO A 160 6.39 -9.55 -25.04
CA PRO A 160 5.10 -9.34 -24.43
C PRO A 160 5.22 -9.40 -22.89
N SER A 161 4.90 -8.30 -22.23
CA SER A 161 4.74 -8.25 -20.77
C SER A 161 3.48 -9.03 -20.34
N PRO A 162 3.55 -9.86 -19.27
CA PRO A 162 2.48 -10.79 -18.87
C PRO A 162 1.21 -10.15 -18.27
N TYR A 163 1.08 -8.82 -18.35
CA TYR A 163 -0.03 -8.06 -17.79
C TYR A 163 -0.77 -7.23 -18.85
N SER A 164 -1.03 -7.81 -20.03
CA SER A 164 -2.00 -7.24 -20.97
C SER A 164 -3.39 -7.78 -20.66
N LEU A 165 -4.18 -7.03 -19.89
CA LEU A 165 -5.63 -7.20 -19.81
C LEU A 165 -6.24 -6.66 -21.11
N THR A 166 -6.48 -7.53 -22.07
CA THR A 166 -7.23 -7.20 -23.28
C THR A 166 -8.68 -6.86 -22.89
N ALA A 167 -9.09 -5.61 -23.10
CA ALA A 167 -10.50 -5.23 -23.05
C ALA A 167 -11.28 -6.00 -24.14
N PRO A 168 -12.49 -6.51 -23.88
CA PRO A 168 -13.27 -7.17 -24.92
C PRO A 168 -13.63 -6.17 -26.01
N ALA A 169 -13.10 -6.43 -27.22
CA ALA A 169 -13.42 -5.66 -28.41
C ALA A 169 -14.87 -5.94 -28.84
N THR A 170 -15.64 -4.86 -28.93
CA THR A 170 -16.93 -4.81 -29.61
C THR A 170 -16.79 -5.25 -31.07
N SER A 171 -17.42 -6.35 -31.43
CA SER A 171 -17.82 -6.71 -32.81
C SER A 171 -18.90 -7.79 -32.69
N ASN A 172 -20.03 -7.81 -33.38
CA ASN A 172 -20.47 -7.15 -34.60
C ASN A 172 -22.03 -7.13 -34.62
N PRO A 173 -22.68 -6.44 -35.57
CA PRO A 173 -24.13 -6.29 -35.64
C PRO A 173 -24.80 -7.51 -36.29
N ALA A 174 -26.07 -7.73 -35.93
CA ALA A 174 -27.14 -8.48 -36.62
C ALA A 174 -27.79 -9.58 -35.76
N LEU A 175 -28.81 -9.21 -34.98
CA LEU A 175 -30.13 -9.84 -35.01
C LEU A 175 -31.08 -9.11 -34.05
N GLY A 176 -32.19 -8.60 -34.58
CA GLY A 176 -33.34 -8.14 -33.78
C GLY A 176 -33.38 -6.64 -33.54
N GLY A 177 -33.94 -5.90 -34.51
CA GLY A 177 -34.43 -4.56 -34.26
C GLY A 177 -35.57 -4.58 -33.23
N GLY A 178 -35.44 -3.75 -32.21
CA GLY A 178 -36.51 -3.34 -31.30
C GLY A 178 -36.25 -1.88 -30.92
N ALA A 179 -37.19 -1.00 -31.21
CA ALA A 179 -37.10 0.44 -30.99
C ALA A 179 -36.87 0.78 -29.49
N PRO A 180 -36.28 1.96 -29.17
CA PRO A 180 -36.14 2.40 -27.78
C PRO A 180 -37.53 2.68 -27.19
N LEU A 181 -37.83 2.09 -26.03
CA LEU A 181 -39.01 2.47 -25.24
C LEU A 181 -38.70 3.79 -24.52
N GLU A 182 -39.46 4.84 -24.83
CA GLU A 182 -39.46 6.11 -24.10
C GLU A 182 -39.84 5.91 -22.62
N PRO A 183 -39.20 6.62 -21.68
CA PRO A 183 -39.61 6.60 -20.29
C PRO A 183 -40.82 7.54 -20.07
N THR A 184 -42.00 6.95 -19.88
CA THR A 184 -43.19 7.65 -19.37
C THR A 184 -42.98 8.05 -17.91
N ALA A 185 -43.00 9.37 -17.64
CA ALA A 185 -43.09 9.93 -16.30
C ALA A 185 -44.49 9.71 -15.70
N PRO A 186 -44.63 9.46 -14.38
CA PRO A 186 -45.94 9.33 -13.74
C PRO A 186 -46.60 10.71 -13.56
N ALA A 187 -47.86 10.82 -13.95
CA ALA A 187 -48.68 12.02 -13.77
C ALA A 187 -49.02 12.25 -12.29
N LEU A 188 -48.77 13.46 -11.82
CA LEU A 188 -49.29 14.02 -10.58
C LEU A 188 -50.75 14.43 -10.85
N SER A 189 -51.72 13.78 -10.19
CA SER A 189 -53.12 14.20 -10.19
C SER A 189 -53.42 14.92 -8.88
N GLN A 190 -54.12 16.04 -8.99
CA GLN A 190 -54.69 16.85 -7.91
C GLN A 190 -55.59 16.03 -6.98
#